data_AF-A0A482RCH5-F1
#
_entry.id   AF-A0A482RCH5-F1
#
_cell.length_a   1.000
_cell.length_b   1.000
_cell.length_c   1.000
_cell.angle_alpha   90.00
_cell.angle_beta   90.00
_cell.angle_gamma   90.00
#
_symmetry.space_group_name_H-M   'P 1'
#
loop_
_entity.id
_entity.type
_entity.pdbx_description
1 polymer ?
#
loop_
_entity_poly.entity_id
_entity_poly.type
_entity_poly.pdbx_seq_one_letter_code
_entity_poly.pdbx_strand_id
1 'polypeptide(L)'
;EALAAGKFEMRPLPVLLSCVADMYNVVMNKDLLGEKNRDNLWKYIQRARASDKLQPLDPVNDMKIVDADFVELVSKCLAVQQKIDASPVQTAPDRDARFALYKQKVWRGHVRARRCGVHTGRVRMAETRAARTFTIVDALSRVSSRPHAGDAG
;
A
#
# COMPACT_ATOMS: atom_id res chain seq x y z
N GLU A 1 0.49 -13.15 -17.66
CA GLU A 1 0.70 -14.61 -17.82
C GLU A 1 2.14 -15.02 -18.22
N ALA A 2 3.15 -14.13 -18.13
CA ALA A 2 4.53 -14.44 -18.55
C ALA A 2 5.47 -15.00 -17.44
N LEU A 3 4.97 -15.28 -16.24
CA LEU A 3 5.78 -15.76 -15.10
C LEU A 3 5.87 -17.31 -15.01
N ALA A 4 5.26 -18.04 -15.94
CA ALA A 4 4.97 -19.47 -15.77
C ALA A 4 6.14 -20.45 -16.08
N ALA A 5 7.34 -19.98 -16.43
CA ALA A 5 8.48 -20.85 -16.76
C ALA A 5 9.81 -20.42 -16.11
N GLY A 6 9.76 -19.58 -15.07
CA GLY A 6 10.94 -19.22 -14.29
C GLY A 6 11.30 -20.29 -13.28
N LYS A 7 12.58 -20.66 -13.18
CA LYS A 7 13.09 -21.36 -11.99
C LYS A 7 13.06 -20.35 -10.84
N PHE A 8 12.22 -20.61 -9.83
CA PHE A 8 12.13 -19.75 -8.65
C PHE A 8 13.07 -20.26 -7.57
N GLU A 9 14.01 -19.43 -7.14
CA GLU A 9 14.91 -19.70 -6.01
C GLU A 9 14.50 -18.81 -4.84
N MET A 10 14.35 -19.39 -3.65
CA MET A 10 14.10 -18.61 -2.44
C MET A 10 15.40 -17.97 -1.95
N ARG A 11 15.43 -16.64 -1.81
CA ARG A 11 16.57 -15.91 -1.22
C ARG A 11 16.13 -14.95 -0.12
N PRO A 12 16.90 -14.85 0.97
CA PRO A 12 16.68 -13.81 1.97
C PRO A 12 17.08 -12.45 1.38
N LEU A 13 16.17 -11.48 1.47
CA LEU A 13 16.42 -10.09 1.05
C LEU A 13 16.12 -9.17 2.24
N PRO A 14 16.98 -8.18 2.51
CA PRO A 14 16.63 -7.12 3.45
C PRO A 14 15.54 -6.26 2.82
N VAL A 15 14.43 -6.08 3.53
CA VAL A 15 13.30 -5.26 3.09
C VAL A 15 12.98 -4.20 4.15
N LEU A 16 12.50 -3.05 3.69
CA LEU A 16 11.97 -2.01 4.57
C LEU A 16 10.60 -2.45 5.10
N LEU A 17 10.29 -2.07 6.34
CA LEU A 17 8.99 -2.39 6.96
C LEU A 17 7.80 -1.79 6.19
N SER A 18 8.00 -0.70 5.46
CA SER A 18 6.98 -0.11 4.58
C SER A 18 6.53 -1.02 3.43
N CYS A 19 7.32 -2.03 3.09
CA CYS A 19 6.99 -3.01 2.04
C CYS A 19 6.22 -4.21 2.59
N VAL A 20 6.08 -4.33 3.91
CA VAL A 20 5.35 -5.42 4.57
C VAL A 20 3.87 -5.02 4.64
N ALA A 21 3.02 -5.80 3.99
CA ALA A 21 1.56 -5.60 4.06
C ALA A 21 0.94 -6.39 5.22
N ASP A 22 1.28 -7.68 5.33
CA ASP A 22 0.70 -8.62 6.29
C ASP A 22 1.80 -9.42 6.99
N MET A 23 1.52 -9.83 8.23
CA MET A 23 2.43 -10.63 9.06
C MET A 23 1.81 -11.99 9.39
N TYR A 24 2.62 -13.04 9.35
CA TYR A 24 2.19 -14.42 9.57
C TYR A 24 3.18 -15.15 10.48
N ASN A 25 2.67 -16.03 11.34
CA ASN A 25 3.50 -16.91 12.17
C ASN A 25 3.89 -18.16 11.37
N VAL A 26 5.18 -18.30 11.06
CA VAL A 26 5.73 -19.45 10.32
C VAL A 26 6.79 -20.14 11.17
N VAL A 27 6.67 -21.46 11.32
CA VAL A 27 7.74 -22.27 11.93
C VAL A 27 8.89 -22.37 10.95
N MET A 28 10.03 -21.79 11.32
CA MET A 28 11.24 -21.83 10.50
C MET A 28 12.34 -22.63 11.20
N ASN A 29 13.15 -23.33 10.39
CA ASN A 29 14.41 -23.90 10.84
C ASN A 29 15.38 -22.76 11.16
N LYS A 30 16.25 -22.97 12.16
CA LYS A 30 17.21 -21.96 12.63
C LYS A 30 18.17 -21.49 11.52
N ASP A 31 18.59 -22.41 10.65
CA ASP A 31 19.59 -22.14 9.61
C ASP A 31 18.98 -22.13 8.20
N LEU A 32 19.01 -20.96 7.56
CA LEU A 32 18.52 -20.73 6.19
C LEU A 32 19.64 -20.57 5.15
N LEU A 33 20.90 -20.82 5.51
CA LEU A 33 22.02 -20.68 4.56
C LEU A 33 22.03 -21.79 3.50
N GLY A 34 21.62 -23.01 3.86
CA GLY A 34 21.57 -24.16 2.94
C GLY A 34 20.39 -24.10 1.97
N GLU A 35 20.66 -24.32 0.69
CA GLU A 35 19.66 -24.31 -0.39
C GLU A 35 18.48 -25.26 -0.12
N LYS A 36 18.76 -26.49 0.33
CA LYS A 36 17.74 -27.48 0.69
C LYS A 36 16.78 -26.99 1.79
N ASN A 37 17.27 -26.22 2.76
CA ASN A 37 16.44 -25.69 3.85
C ASN A 37 15.50 -24.60 3.34
N ARG A 38 15.97 -23.76 2.41
CA ARG A 38 15.15 -22.73 1.76
C ARG A 38 14.04 -23.36 0.92
N ASP A 39 14.36 -24.38 0.15
CA ASP A 39 13.37 -25.10 -0.67
C ASP A 39 12.30 -25.79 0.18
N ASN A 40 12.69 -26.36 1.32
CA ASN A 40 11.75 -26.99 2.23
C ASN A 40 10.81 -25.95 2.89
N LEU A 41 11.35 -24.81 3.31
CA LEU A 41 10.55 -23.71 3.84
C LEU A 41 9.59 -23.15 2.77
N TRP A 42 10.06 -22.99 1.54
CA TRP A 42 9.23 -22.54 0.42
C TRP A 42 8.07 -23.50 0.14
N LYS A 43 8.36 -24.80 0.07
CA LYS A 43 7.33 -25.85 -0.09
C LYS A 43 6.33 -25.84 1.07
N TYR A 44 6.80 -25.61 2.30
CA TYR A 44 5.93 -25.48 3.46
C TYR A 44 4.99 -24.27 3.34
N ILE A 45 5.53 -23.08 3.01
CA ILE A 45 4.75 -21.85 2.83
C ILE A 45 3.71 -22.02 1.72
N GLN A 46 4.09 -22.61 0.59
CA GLN A 46 3.15 -22.87 -0.50
C GLN A 46 1.99 -23.77 -0.07
N ARG A 47 2.27 -24.85 0.67
CA ARG A 47 1.22 -25.73 1.21
C ARG A 47 0.35 -25.03 2.25
N ALA A 48 0.97 -24.23 3.12
CA ALA A 48 0.25 -23.50 4.16
C ALA A 48 -0.73 -22.46 3.58
N ARG A 49 -0.31 -21.73 2.53
CA ARG A 49 -1.18 -20.80 1.79
C ARG A 49 -2.30 -21.52 1.04
N ALA A 50 -2.00 -22.63 0.36
CA ALA A 50 -3.00 -23.37 -0.41
C ALA A 50 -4.08 -24.02 0.48
N SER A 51 -3.77 -24.29 1.75
CA SER A 51 -4.69 -24.90 2.70
C SER A 51 -5.33 -23.92 3.69
N ASP A 52 -5.16 -22.61 3.47
CA ASP A 52 -5.66 -21.53 4.34
C ASP A 52 -5.24 -21.65 5.81
N LYS A 53 -4.18 -22.42 6.08
CA LYS A 53 -3.67 -22.68 7.43
C LYS A 53 -2.85 -21.51 7.97
N LEU A 54 -2.48 -20.57 7.12
CA LEU A 54 -1.68 -19.42 7.48
C LEU A 54 -2.56 -18.19 7.57
N GLN A 55 -3.14 -17.96 8.75
CA GLN A 55 -3.94 -16.77 9.01
C GLN A 55 -3.02 -15.58 9.35
N PRO A 56 -3.34 -14.38 8.84
CA PRO A 56 -2.62 -13.16 9.20
C PRO A 56 -2.84 -12.84 10.69
N LEU A 57 -1.84 -12.20 11.29
CA LEU A 57 -1.86 -11.81 12.69
C LEU A 57 -2.84 -10.65 12.91
N ASP A 58 -3.71 -10.75 13.93
CA ASP A 58 -4.69 -9.71 14.22
C ASP A 58 -4.03 -8.55 15.00
N PRO A 59 -4.12 -7.30 14.50
CA PRO A 59 -3.55 -6.15 15.20
C PRO A 59 -4.14 -5.89 16.58
N VAL A 60 -5.42 -6.19 16.79
CA VAL A 60 -6.09 -5.94 18.07
C VAL A 60 -5.84 -7.08 19.05
N ASN A 61 -6.10 -8.32 18.63
CA ASN A 61 -6.07 -9.48 19.52
C ASN A 61 -4.65 -10.02 19.74
N ASP A 62 -3.86 -10.16 18.68
CA ASP A 62 -2.54 -10.79 18.75
C ASP A 62 -1.43 -9.76 19.01
N MET A 63 -1.48 -8.61 18.31
CA MET A 63 -0.46 -7.55 18.45
C MET A 63 -0.77 -6.53 19.56
N LYS A 64 -1.98 -6.58 20.15
CA LYS A 64 -2.40 -5.77 21.30
C LYS A 64 -2.32 -4.25 21.05
N ILE A 65 -2.61 -3.81 19.84
CA ILE A 65 -2.70 -2.39 19.50
C ILE A 65 -4.10 -1.90 19.92
N VAL A 66 -4.15 -1.23 21.07
CA VAL A 66 -5.39 -0.78 21.73
C VAL A 66 -5.63 0.73 21.63
N ASP A 67 -4.95 1.40 20.71
CA ASP A 67 -5.10 2.83 20.50
C ASP A 67 -6.53 3.19 20.08
N ALA A 68 -7.12 4.19 20.72
CA ALA A 68 -8.52 4.58 20.49
C ALA A 68 -8.78 4.95 19.01
N ASP A 69 -7.87 5.71 18.40
CA ASP A 69 -7.94 6.11 16.99
C ASP A 69 -7.88 4.90 16.04
N PHE A 70 -7.09 3.89 16.41
CA PHE A 70 -6.95 2.66 15.62
C PHE A 70 -8.22 1.81 15.68
N VAL A 71 -8.79 1.63 16.88
CA VAL A 71 -10.05 0.91 17.06
C VAL A 71 -11.19 1.60 16.32
N GLU A 72 -11.24 2.94 16.35
CA GLU A 72 -12.23 3.70 15.59
C GLU A 72 -12.05 3.47 14.07
N LEU A 73 -10.80 3.47 13.57
CA LEU A 73 -10.51 3.20 12.16
C LEU A 73 -10.97 1.80 11.75
N VAL A 74 -10.67 0.78 12.55
CA VAL A 74 -11.13 -0.60 12.31
C VAL A 74 -12.66 -0.66 12.26
N SER A 75 -13.34 0.04 13.17
CA SER A 75 -14.81 0.09 13.18
C SER A 75 -15.40 0.72 11.91
N LYS A 76 -14.76 1.78 11.38
CA LYS A 76 -15.15 2.41 10.11
C LYS A 76 -14.94 1.48 8.93
N CYS A 77 -13.82 0.75 8.88
CA CYS A 77 -13.56 -0.24 7.85
C CYS A 77 -14.64 -1.34 7.85
N LEU A 78 -15.01 -1.85 9.02
CA LEU A 78 -16.08 -2.85 9.15
C LEU A 78 -17.45 -2.31 8.69
N ALA A 79 -17.78 -1.08 9.09
CA ALA A 79 -19.04 -0.45 8.66
C ALA A 79 -19.09 -0.22 7.13
N VAL A 80 -17.96 0.10 6.50
CA VAL A 80 -17.86 0.21 5.03
C VAL A 80 -17.98 -1.16 4.38
N GLN A 81 -17.32 -2.19 4.92
CA GLN A 81 -17.39 -3.55 4.39
C GLN A 81 -18.83 -4.09 4.44
N GLN A 82 -19.53 -3.92 5.55
CA GLN A 82 -20.95 -4.29 5.68
C GLN A 82 -21.85 -3.59 4.64
N LYS A 83 -21.58 -2.31 4.35
CA LYS A 83 -22.31 -1.56 3.31
C LYS A 83 -22.01 -2.07 1.90
N ILE A 84 -20.77 -2.50 1.64
CA ILE A 84 -20.37 -3.10 0.37
C ILE A 84 -21.07 -4.45 0.19
N ASP A 85 -21.08 -5.28 1.23
CA ASP A 85 -21.67 -6.61 1.19
C ASP A 85 -23.20 -6.57 1.12
N ALA A 86 -23.83 -5.59 1.78
CA ALA A 86 -25.26 -5.33 1.67
C ALA A 86 -25.68 -4.73 0.31
N SER A 87 -24.74 -4.27 -0.51
CA SER A 87 -25.06 -3.67 -1.80
C SER A 87 -25.50 -4.76 -2.80
N PRO A 88 -26.65 -4.59 -3.48
CA PRO A 88 -27.14 -5.56 -4.46
C PRO A 88 -26.23 -5.70 -5.68
N VAL A 89 -25.31 -4.74 -5.87
CA VAL A 89 -24.29 -4.78 -6.93
C VAL A 89 -23.28 -5.90 -6.69
N GLN A 90 -23.06 -6.30 -5.43
CA GLN A 90 -22.04 -7.27 -5.09
C GLN A 90 -22.43 -8.70 -5.50
N THR A 91 -23.73 -9.02 -5.49
CA THR A 91 -24.28 -10.32 -5.88
C THR A 91 -24.61 -10.42 -7.38
N ALA A 92 -24.66 -9.29 -8.10
CA ALA A 92 -25.05 -9.27 -9.51
C ALA A 92 -24.01 -9.94 -10.42
N PRO A 93 -24.42 -10.75 -11.43
CA PRO A 93 -23.49 -11.44 -12.32
C PRO A 93 -22.75 -10.50 -13.28
N ASP A 94 -23.30 -9.32 -13.56
CA ASP A 94 -22.76 -8.32 -14.47
C ASP A 94 -22.01 -7.17 -13.76
N ARG A 95 -21.65 -7.40 -12.48
CA ARG A 95 -20.98 -6.44 -11.60
C ARG A 95 -19.78 -5.77 -12.27
N ASP A 96 -18.86 -6.56 -12.81
CA ASP A 96 -17.58 -6.06 -13.32
C ASP A 96 -17.78 -5.20 -14.59
N ALA A 97 -18.73 -5.59 -15.45
CA ALA A 97 -19.09 -4.82 -16.64
C ALA A 97 -19.72 -3.47 -16.27
N ARG A 98 -20.63 -3.44 -15.28
CA ARG A 98 -21.22 -2.19 -14.76
C ARG A 98 -20.16 -1.27 -14.15
N PHE A 99 -19.21 -1.83 -13.39
CA PHE A 99 -18.10 -1.04 -12.85
C PHE A 99 -17.20 -0.46 -13.94
N ALA A 100 -16.93 -1.21 -15.02
CA ALA A 100 -16.15 -0.70 -16.15
C ALA A 100 -16.83 0.50 -16.83
N LEU A 101 -18.14 0.39 -17.10
CA LEU A 101 -18.95 1.48 -17.66
C LEU A 101 -19.00 2.69 -16.72
N TYR A 102 -19.16 2.45 -15.42
CA TYR A 102 -19.16 3.52 -14.43
C TYR A 102 -17.80 4.25 -14.35
N LYS A 103 -16.68 3.50 -14.32
CA LYS A 103 -15.33 4.07 -14.38
C LYS A 103 -15.16 4.96 -15.62
N GLN A 104 -15.61 4.50 -16.78
CA GLN A 104 -15.57 5.30 -18.01
C GLN A 104 -16.40 6.58 -17.91
N LYS A 105 -17.60 6.51 -17.30
CA LYS A 105 -18.46 7.68 -17.06
C LYS A 105 -17.81 8.69 -16.12
N VAL A 106 -17.25 8.24 -15.00
CA VAL A 106 -16.56 9.11 -14.02
C VAL A 106 -15.35 9.77 -14.66
N TRP A 107 -14.55 9.01 -15.42
CA TRP A 107 -13.42 9.56 -16.18
C TRP A 107 -13.85 10.67 -17.14
N ARG A 108 -14.91 10.44 -17.93
CA ARG A 108 -15.47 11.47 -18.84
C ARG A 108 -15.97 12.69 -18.08
N GLY A 109 -16.57 12.50 -16.90
CA GLY A 109 -16.98 13.58 -16.00
C GLY A 109 -15.80 14.42 -15.52
N HIS A 110 -14.70 13.78 -15.12
CA HIS A 110 -13.47 14.45 -14.70
C HIS A 110 -12.83 15.26 -15.82
N VAL A 111 -12.76 14.69 -17.04
CA VAL A 111 -12.27 15.41 -18.23
C VAL A 111 -13.15 16.61 -18.56
N ARG A 112 -14.48 16.48 -18.44
CA ARG A 112 -15.41 17.59 -18.63
C ARG A 112 -15.22 18.67 -17.57
N ALA A 113 -15.10 18.30 -16.29
CA ALA A 113 -14.85 19.25 -15.21
C ALA A 113 -13.54 20.04 -15.40
N ARG A 114 -12.47 19.37 -15.84
CA ARG A 114 -11.20 20.03 -16.21
C ARG A 114 -11.35 20.98 -17.41
N ARG A 115 -12.11 20.58 -18.42
CA ARG A 115 -12.33 21.38 -19.64
C ARG A 115 -13.23 22.59 -19.41
N CYS A 116 -14.23 22.46 -18.54
CA CYS A 116 -15.20 23.51 -18.26
C CYS A 116 -14.70 24.56 -17.25
N GLY A 117 -13.47 24.44 -16.72
CA GLY A 117 -12.93 25.39 -15.74
C GLY A 117 -13.69 25.42 -14.40
N VAL A 118 -14.64 24.50 -14.17
CA VAL A 118 -15.42 24.42 -12.94
C VAL A 118 -14.60 23.64 -11.90
N HIS A 119 -13.50 24.24 -11.47
CA HIS A 119 -13.08 24.02 -10.09
C HIS A 119 -14.04 24.81 -9.21
N THR A 120 -15.01 24.09 -8.65
CA THR A 120 -15.71 24.51 -7.45
C THR A 120 -14.67 25.07 -6.48
N GLY A 121 -14.80 26.35 -6.16
CA GLY A 121 -13.85 27.15 -5.40
C GLY A 121 -13.72 26.73 -3.94
N ARG A 122 -13.18 25.54 -3.68
CA ARG A 122 -12.91 25.05 -2.31
C ARG A 122 -11.53 24.45 -2.10
N VAL A 123 -10.68 24.36 -3.13
CA VAL A 123 -9.30 23.82 -3.00
C VAL A 123 -8.21 24.92 -3.03
N ARG A 124 -8.54 26.17 -3.37
CA ARG A 124 -7.55 27.27 -3.44
C ARG A 124 -6.91 27.71 -2.11
N MET A 125 -7.34 27.18 -0.96
CA MET A 125 -6.76 27.53 0.34
C MET A 125 -5.81 26.47 0.92
N ALA A 126 -5.74 25.26 0.35
CA ALA A 126 -4.85 24.21 0.86
C ALA A 126 -3.50 24.16 0.12
N GLU A 127 -3.49 24.42 -1.19
CA GLU A 127 -2.26 24.38 -2.00
C GLU A 127 -1.33 25.58 -1.75
N THR A 128 -1.86 26.72 -1.27
CA THR A 128 -1.07 27.90 -0.93
C THR A 128 -0.26 27.76 0.38
N ARG A 129 -0.55 26.76 1.22
CA ARG A 129 0.32 26.40 2.36
C ARG A 129 1.42 25.42 1.97
N ALA A 130 1.14 24.44 1.12
CA ALA A 130 2.14 23.47 0.65
C ALA A 130 3.19 24.07 -0.29
N ALA A 131 2.81 25.07 -1.11
CA ALA A 131 3.77 25.76 -1.99
C ALA A 131 4.75 26.68 -1.21
N ARG A 132 4.38 27.14 -0.01
CA ARG A 132 5.25 27.97 0.84
C ARG A 132 6.26 27.17 1.66
N THR A 133 6.00 25.92 2.00
CA THR A 133 6.99 25.07 2.69
C THR A 133 8.04 24.51 1.74
N PHE A 134 7.67 24.23 0.48
CA PHE A 134 8.62 23.71 -0.50
C PHE A 134 9.69 24.73 -0.92
N THR A 135 9.35 26.02 -0.97
CA THR A 135 10.31 27.10 -1.30
C THR A 135 11.33 27.35 -0.19
N ILE A 136 10.97 27.15 1.09
CA ILE A 136 11.91 27.36 2.21
C ILE A 136 12.94 26.22 2.29
N VAL A 137 12.51 24.97 2.10
CA VAL A 137 13.43 23.81 2.13
C VAL A 137 14.36 23.81 0.90
N ASP A 138 13.88 24.22 -0.28
CA ASP A 138 14.73 24.35 -1.47
C ASP A 138 15.65 25.58 -1.42
N ALA A 139 15.30 26.63 -0.67
CA ALA A 139 16.20 27.76 -0.42
C ALA A 139 17.32 27.40 0.58
N LEU A 140 17.03 26.57 1.58
CA LEU A 140 18.03 26.09 2.56
C LEU A 140 19.02 25.09 1.95
N SER A 141 18.59 24.25 0.99
CA SER A 141 19.49 23.31 0.30
C SER A 141 20.53 24.03 -0.60
N ARG A 142 20.17 25.20 -1.14
CA ARG A 142 21.04 26.03 -1.98
C ARG A 142 22.04 26.89 -1.21
N VAL A 143 21.80 27.15 0.08
CA VAL A 143 22.77 27.81 0.97
C VAL A 143 23.87 26.84 1.42
N SER A 144 23.54 25.56 1.60
CA SER A 144 24.48 24.49 2.00
C SER A 144 25.49 24.11 0.91
N SER A 145 25.21 24.42 -0.36
CA SER A 145 26.01 24.00 -1.52
C SER A 145 26.95 25.10 -2.07
N ARG A 146 27.17 26.19 -1.33
CA ARG A 146 28.23 27.15 -1.69
C ARG A 146 29.60 26.56 -1.32
N PRO A 147 30.54 26.36 -2.28
CA PRO A 147 31.89 25.95 -1.95
C PRO A 147 32.58 27.06 -1.15
N HIS A 148 33.24 26.68 -0.06
CA HIS A 148 34.19 27.54 0.67
C HIS A 148 35.30 27.96 -0.30
N ALA A 149 35.24 29.21 -0.76
CA ALA A 149 36.40 29.87 -1.34
C ALA A 149 37.27 30.36 -0.17
N GLY A 150 38.32 29.61 0.15
CA GLY A 150 39.32 29.98 1.14
C GLY A 150 40.26 28.83 1.48
N ASP A 151 41.55 29.08 1.31
CA ASP A 151 42.73 28.34 1.79
C ASP A 151 43.31 27.20 0.93
N ALA A 152 44.24 27.61 0.06
CA ALA A 152 45.55 26.96 -0.09
C ALA A 152 46.51 27.98 -0.74
N GLY A 153 47.16 28.79 0.10
CA GLY A 153 48.41 29.49 -0.16
C GLY A 153 49.44 29.00 0.84
#